data_AF-A0A7L1SJ41-F1
#
_entry.id   AF-A0A7L1SJ41-F1
#
_cell.length_a   1.000
_cell.length_b   1.000
_cell.length_c   1.000
_cell.angle_alpha   90.00
_cell.angle_beta   90.00
_cell.angle_gamma   90.00
#
_symmetry.space_group_name_H-M   'P 1'
#
loop_
_entity.id
_entity.type
_entity.pdbx_description
1 polymer ?
#
loop_
_entity_poly.entity_id
_entity_poly.type
_entity_poly.pdbx_seq_one_letter_code
_entity_poly.pdbx_strand_id
1 'polypeptide(L)'
;QNDNCSSTAGAGRQFQNWKMKAEQAKKVEFIRTAEKLKTQLANAEKDKNGHLYNRKSDLRVEHSLLEELESSMTVSRKTEKAKILQQLSKIQNNVKRLQQQLKDVKPTPEFVDKLKEMMEEVENAINAFKEEQRKIYEQLLKEEETAINELSIFERKVERWALGSSTTEKISKLPSARVSVGKTLENHLPEEVVEFERFLQRTGGWQGGWDDYDHQNFLKVWTKHKGRLSYVDEALEYLCGRTKEDIEEHDKWYQEFLILHERKKE
;
A
#
# COMPACT_ATOMS: atom_id res chain seq x y z
N GLN A 1 56.31 -13.55 76.26
CA GLN A 1 56.47 -12.53 75.19
C GLN A 1 56.14 -13.22 73.88
N ASN A 2 54.85 -13.29 73.54
CA ASN A 2 54.15 -12.42 72.57
C ASN A 2 54.59 -12.62 71.11
N ASP A 3 53.92 -13.58 70.49
CA ASP A 3 53.16 -13.54 69.24
C ASP A 3 53.45 -12.52 68.12
N ASN A 4 53.27 -13.11 66.92
CA ASN A 4 52.71 -12.56 65.70
C ASN A 4 53.60 -11.73 64.78
N CYS A 5 54.09 -12.40 63.74
CA CYS A 5 54.29 -11.76 62.44
C CYS A 5 53.96 -12.73 61.30
N SER A 6 52.71 -12.73 60.83
CA SER A 6 52.29 -13.33 59.56
C SER A 6 50.91 -12.81 59.16
N SER A 7 50.83 -11.64 58.51
CA SER A 7 49.58 -11.15 57.88
C SER A 7 49.84 -10.03 56.86
N THR A 8 50.48 -10.34 55.73
CA THR A 8 50.53 -9.43 54.56
C THR A 8 50.24 -10.11 53.23
N ALA A 9 50.26 -11.44 53.15
CA ALA A 9 49.92 -12.18 51.92
C ALA A 9 48.40 -12.32 51.66
N GLY A 10 47.54 -12.11 52.67
CA GLY A 10 46.09 -12.28 52.57
C GLY A 10 45.35 -11.12 51.90
N ALA A 11 45.78 -9.87 52.13
CA ALA A 11 45.06 -8.68 51.70
C ALA A 11 45.07 -8.48 50.17
N GLY A 12 46.19 -8.75 49.49
CA GLY A 12 46.28 -8.66 48.02
C GLY A 12 45.44 -9.72 47.30
N ARG A 13 45.33 -10.92 47.88
CA ARG A 13 44.52 -12.02 47.35
C ARG A 13 43.02 -11.74 47.49
N GLN A 14 42.62 -11.07 48.58
CA GLN A 14 41.24 -10.66 48.85
C GLN A 14 40.78 -9.52 47.93
N PHE A 15 41.67 -8.56 47.64
CA PHE A 15 41.42 -7.46 46.71
C PHE A 15 41.28 -7.94 45.25
N GLN A 16 42.14 -8.86 44.81
CA GLN A 16 42.01 -9.49 43.49
C GLN A 16 40.72 -10.30 43.35
N ASN A 17 40.30 -10.99 44.40
CA ASN A 17 39.05 -11.77 44.41
C ASN A 17 37.81 -10.85 44.35
N TRP A 18 37.82 -9.72 45.06
CA TRP A 18 36.77 -8.70 44.94
C TRP A 18 36.69 -8.14 43.52
N LYS A 19 37.83 -7.81 42.91
CA LYS A 19 37.89 -7.26 41.55
C LYS A 19 37.32 -8.25 40.53
N MET A 20 37.68 -9.53 40.61
CA MET A 20 37.09 -10.58 39.76
C MET A 20 35.58 -10.74 39.97
N LYS A 21 35.09 -10.69 41.21
CA LYS A 21 33.65 -10.75 41.48
C LYS A 21 32.88 -9.56 40.92
N ALA A 22 33.41 -8.35 41.03
CA ALA A 22 32.80 -7.15 40.47
C ALA A 22 32.77 -7.19 38.93
N GLU A 23 33.83 -7.73 38.32
CA GLU A 23 33.93 -7.90 36.86
C GLU A 23 32.97 -9.00 36.36
N GLN A 24 32.80 -10.07 37.13
CA GLN A 24 31.82 -11.11 36.84
C GLN A 24 30.37 -10.61 36.99
N ALA A 25 30.08 -9.79 38.00
CA ALA A 25 28.77 -9.15 38.13
C ALA A 25 28.44 -8.24 36.93
N LYS A 26 29.42 -7.47 36.44
CA LYS A 26 29.27 -6.65 35.21
C LYS A 26 28.99 -7.50 33.97
N LYS A 27 29.65 -8.64 33.82
CA LYS A 27 29.39 -9.57 32.71
C LYS A 27 27.98 -10.14 32.76
N VAL A 28 27.49 -10.51 33.94
CA VAL A 28 26.13 -11.02 34.13
C VAL A 28 25.09 -9.95 33.79
N GLU A 29 25.27 -8.71 34.26
CA GLU A 29 24.40 -7.58 33.90
C GLU A 29 24.43 -7.26 32.40
N PHE A 30 25.60 -7.36 31.76
CA PHE A 30 25.71 -7.20 30.32
C PHE A 30 24.93 -8.28 29.54
N ILE A 31 25.03 -9.55 29.95
CA ILE A 31 24.26 -10.63 29.32
C ILE A 31 22.76 -10.41 29.51
N ARG A 32 22.34 -10.01 30.72
CA ARG A 32 20.93 -9.72 31.02
C ARG A 32 20.38 -8.57 30.18
N THR A 33 21.16 -7.51 29.99
CA THR A 33 20.75 -6.38 29.14
C THR A 33 20.74 -6.76 27.66
N ALA A 34 21.70 -7.57 27.18
CA ALA A 34 21.71 -8.10 25.82
C ALA A 34 20.49 -9.00 25.54
N GLU A 35 20.12 -9.88 26.47
CA GLU A 35 18.91 -10.70 26.35
C GLU A 35 17.65 -9.85 26.33
N LYS A 36 17.54 -8.84 27.21
CA LYS A 36 16.41 -7.90 27.21
C LYS A 36 16.29 -7.16 25.88
N LEU A 37 17.41 -6.66 25.33
CA LEU A 37 17.43 -5.98 24.04
C LEU A 37 17.05 -6.94 22.91
N LYS A 38 17.52 -8.19 22.93
CA LYS A 38 17.13 -9.22 21.96
C LYS A 38 15.63 -9.49 21.98
N THR A 39 15.02 -9.58 23.16
CA THR A 39 13.56 -9.73 23.29
C THR A 39 12.81 -8.49 22.79
N GLN A 40 13.31 -7.29 23.08
CA GLN A 40 12.72 -6.04 22.57
C GLN A 40 12.79 -5.95 21.04
N LEU A 41 13.90 -6.38 20.45
CA LEU A 41 14.10 -6.39 19.00
C LEU A 41 13.15 -7.39 18.33
N ALA A 42 13.04 -8.61 18.87
CA ALA A 42 12.10 -9.61 18.38
C ALA A 42 10.63 -9.16 18.48
N ASN A 43 10.26 -8.45 19.56
CA ASN A 43 8.92 -7.88 19.71
C ASN A 43 8.67 -6.77 18.68
N ALA A 44 9.64 -5.86 18.47
CA ALA A 44 9.51 -4.79 17.48
C ALA A 44 9.42 -5.34 16.04
N GLU A 45 10.16 -6.39 15.71
CA GLU A 45 10.05 -7.09 14.42
C GLU A 45 8.68 -7.76 14.24
N LYS A 46 8.17 -8.40 15.31
CA LYS A 46 6.84 -9.01 15.31
C LYS A 46 5.75 -7.95 15.12
N ASP A 47 5.83 -6.81 15.79
CA ASP A 47 4.88 -5.71 15.66
C ASP A 47 4.96 -5.08 14.27
N LYS A 48 6.17 -4.85 13.72
CA LYS A 48 6.37 -4.38 12.35
C LYS A 48 5.69 -5.32 11.35
N ASN A 49 5.93 -6.62 11.48
CA ASN A 49 5.34 -7.63 10.60
C ASN A 49 3.81 -7.64 10.76
N GLY A 50 3.28 -7.63 11.98
CA GLY A 50 1.84 -7.57 12.24
C GLY A 50 1.16 -6.37 11.56
N HIS A 51 1.77 -5.18 11.64
CA HIS A 51 1.27 -3.98 10.97
C HIS A 51 1.31 -4.08 9.44
N LEU A 52 2.36 -4.66 8.86
CA LEU A 52 2.47 -4.81 7.41
C LEU A 52 1.49 -5.86 6.86
N TYR A 53 1.33 -6.99 7.56
CA TYR A 53 0.46 -8.08 7.13
C TYR A 53 -1.03 -7.73 7.30
N ASN A 54 -1.42 -7.07 8.39
CA ASN A 54 -2.81 -6.63 8.58
C ASN A 54 -3.19 -5.53 7.58
N ARG A 55 -2.28 -4.57 7.33
CA ARG A 55 -2.50 -3.51 6.34
C ARG A 55 -2.69 -4.05 4.92
N LYS A 56 -2.07 -5.17 4.55
CA LYS A 56 -2.27 -5.82 3.25
C LYS A 56 -3.69 -6.41 3.10
N SER A 57 -4.29 -6.87 4.19
CA SER A 57 -5.71 -7.25 4.22
C SER A 57 -6.61 -6.04 4.09
N ASP A 58 -6.32 -4.97 4.83
CA ASP A 58 -7.10 -3.73 4.81
C ASP A 58 -7.08 -3.08 3.42
N LEU A 59 -5.91 -2.99 2.78
CA LEU A 59 -5.78 -2.49 1.40
C LEU A 59 -6.59 -3.30 0.39
N ARG A 60 -6.69 -4.61 0.57
CA ARG A 60 -7.50 -5.48 -0.30
C ARG A 60 -8.99 -5.20 -0.13
N VAL A 61 -9.44 -4.98 1.11
CA VAL A 61 -10.82 -4.59 1.42
C VAL A 61 -11.12 -3.21 0.82
N GLU A 62 -10.22 -2.24 1.02
CA GLU A 62 -10.33 -0.89 0.42
C GLU A 62 -10.41 -0.95 -1.11
N HIS A 63 -9.56 -1.76 -1.75
CA HIS A 63 -9.60 -1.97 -3.20
C HIS A 63 -10.93 -2.57 -3.67
N SER A 64 -11.42 -3.61 -2.98
CA SER A 64 -12.72 -4.22 -3.29
C SER A 64 -13.86 -3.20 -3.21
N LEU A 65 -13.85 -2.34 -2.18
CA LEU A 65 -14.86 -1.28 -2.03
C LEU A 65 -14.81 -0.27 -3.19
N LEU A 66 -13.61 0.08 -3.68
CA LEU A 66 -13.45 0.96 -4.84
C LEU A 66 -13.95 0.31 -6.13
N GLU A 67 -13.65 -0.97 -6.36
CA GLU A 67 -14.15 -1.72 -7.53
C GLU A 67 -15.66 -1.86 -7.52
N GLU A 68 -16.26 -2.13 -6.36
CA GLU A 68 -17.71 -2.18 -6.16
C GLU A 68 -18.35 -0.82 -6.48
N LEU A 69 -17.74 0.28 -6.02
CA LEU A 69 -18.20 1.63 -6.30
C LEU A 69 -18.13 1.96 -7.79
N GLU A 70 -17.00 1.66 -8.45
CA GLU A 70 -16.83 1.88 -9.89
C GLU A 70 -17.84 1.07 -10.72
N SER A 71 -18.04 -0.19 -10.35
CA SER A 71 -19.03 -1.07 -10.97
C SER A 71 -20.44 -0.53 -10.81
N SER A 72 -20.79 -0.10 -9.60
CA SER A 72 -22.09 0.52 -9.27
C SER A 72 -22.32 1.79 -10.09
N MET A 73 -21.34 2.70 -10.15
CA MET A 73 -21.42 3.93 -10.96
C MET A 73 -21.57 3.62 -12.45
N THR A 74 -20.87 2.60 -12.96
CA THR A 74 -20.98 2.16 -14.35
C THR A 74 -22.37 1.63 -14.67
N VAL A 75 -22.93 0.82 -13.78
CA VAL A 75 -24.31 0.31 -13.91
C VAL A 75 -25.30 1.48 -13.87
N SER A 76 -25.17 2.38 -12.89
CA SER A 76 -26.00 3.57 -12.74
C SER A 76 -26.05 4.43 -14.00
N ARG A 77 -24.88 4.71 -14.61
CA ARG A 77 -24.79 5.47 -15.87
C ARG A 77 -25.49 4.78 -17.04
N LYS A 78 -25.35 3.45 -17.14
CA LYS A 78 -26.03 2.65 -18.17
C LYS A 78 -27.55 2.66 -17.96
N THR A 79 -28.02 2.52 -16.72
CA THR A 79 -29.44 2.55 -16.40
C THR A 79 -30.06 3.91 -16.66
N GLU A 80 -29.36 5.00 -16.32
CA GLU A 80 -29.85 6.36 -16.58
C GLU A 80 -29.94 6.64 -18.09
N LYS A 81 -28.92 6.25 -18.85
CA LYS A 81 -28.96 6.33 -20.32
C LYS A 81 -30.17 5.59 -20.90
N ALA A 82 -30.44 4.38 -20.41
CA ALA A 82 -31.59 3.60 -20.86
C ALA A 82 -32.93 4.27 -20.51
N LYS A 83 -33.04 4.81 -19.29
CA LYS A 83 -34.23 5.54 -18.81
C LYS A 83 -34.51 6.78 -19.66
N ILE A 84 -33.48 7.58 -19.97
CA ILE A 84 -33.60 8.76 -20.83
C ILE A 84 -34.08 8.36 -22.23
N LEU A 85 -33.45 7.36 -22.84
CA LEU A 85 -33.85 6.88 -24.17
C LEU A 85 -35.30 6.38 -24.19
N GLN A 86 -35.73 5.67 -23.16
CA GLN A 86 -37.10 5.19 -23.02
C GLN A 86 -38.10 6.36 -22.92
N GLN A 87 -37.81 7.35 -22.07
CA GLN A 87 -38.68 8.53 -21.91
C GLN A 87 -38.76 9.36 -23.19
N LEU A 88 -37.63 9.59 -23.87
CA LEU A 88 -37.60 10.29 -25.16
C LEU A 88 -38.37 9.54 -26.23
N SER A 89 -38.25 8.21 -26.31
CA SER A 89 -39.02 7.39 -27.24
C SER A 89 -40.53 7.52 -27.00
N LYS A 90 -40.96 7.51 -25.73
CA LYS A 90 -42.37 7.71 -25.37
C LYS A 90 -42.90 9.08 -25.83
N ILE A 91 -42.14 10.15 -25.60
CA ILE A 91 -42.49 11.50 -26.06
C ILE A 91 -42.57 11.53 -27.59
N GLN A 92 -41.57 11.00 -28.28
CA GLN A 92 -41.56 10.94 -29.75
C GLN A 92 -42.77 10.19 -30.32
N ASN A 93 -43.17 9.07 -29.70
CA ASN A 93 -44.32 8.30 -30.13
C ASN A 93 -45.64 9.05 -29.92
N ASN A 94 -45.80 9.77 -28.80
CA ASN A 94 -46.96 10.62 -28.56
C ASN A 94 -47.03 11.78 -29.58
N VAL A 95 -45.89 12.40 -29.90
CA VAL A 95 -45.81 13.45 -30.94
C VAL A 95 -46.18 12.90 -32.31
N LYS A 96 -45.66 11.72 -32.69
CA LYS A 96 -46.04 11.07 -33.96
C LYS A 96 -47.53 10.76 -34.04
N ARG A 97 -48.12 10.29 -32.94
CA ARG A 97 -49.57 10.04 -32.84
C ARG A 97 -50.37 11.32 -33.06
N LEU A 98 -49.98 12.41 -32.40
CA LEU A 98 -50.59 13.73 -32.58
C LEU A 98 -50.47 14.21 -34.04
N GLN A 99 -49.28 14.13 -34.62
CA GLN A 99 -49.04 14.49 -36.03
C GLN A 99 -49.91 13.67 -37.00
N GLN A 100 -50.11 12.39 -36.74
CA GLN A 100 -50.95 11.54 -37.60
C GLN A 100 -52.42 11.92 -37.51
N GLN A 101 -52.92 12.28 -36.32
CA GLN A 101 -54.29 12.75 -36.12
C GLN A 101 -54.53 14.09 -36.85
N LEU A 102 -53.50 14.92 -37.00
CA LEU A 102 -53.56 16.21 -37.71
C LEU A 102 -53.66 16.11 -39.25
N LYS A 103 -53.37 14.95 -39.86
CA LYS A 103 -53.24 14.85 -41.33
C LYS A 103 -54.56 14.73 -42.10
N ASP A 104 -55.63 14.16 -41.53
CA ASP A 104 -56.82 13.78 -42.31
C ASP A 104 -58.16 13.88 -41.54
N VAL A 105 -58.44 15.01 -40.87
CA VAL A 105 -59.69 15.14 -40.10
C VAL A 105 -60.37 16.50 -40.27
N LYS A 106 -61.69 16.49 -40.48
CA LYS A 106 -62.55 17.69 -40.44
C LYS A 106 -62.65 18.18 -38.99
N PRO A 107 -62.44 19.47 -38.71
CA PRO A 107 -62.53 20.01 -37.36
C PRO A 107 -63.97 19.92 -36.84
N THR A 108 -64.23 18.84 -36.09
CA THR A 108 -65.45 18.63 -35.31
C THR A 108 -65.15 19.03 -33.86
N PRO A 109 -66.10 19.58 -33.08
CA PRO A 109 -65.83 19.99 -31.70
C PRO A 109 -65.21 18.86 -30.85
N GLU A 110 -65.72 17.63 -30.95
CA GLU A 110 -65.16 16.49 -30.20
C GLU A 110 -63.73 16.14 -30.63
N PHE A 111 -63.39 16.36 -31.90
CA PHE A 111 -62.05 16.13 -32.41
C PHE A 111 -61.06 17.18 -31.91
N VAL A 112 -61.49 18.44 -31.82
CA VAL A 112 -60.67 19.53 -31.28
C VAL A 112 -60.37 19.30 -29.80
N ASP A 113 -61.37 18.87 -29.02
CA ASP A 113 -61.18 18.53 -27.60
C ASP A 113 -60.17 17.38 -27.42
N LYS A 114 -60.28 16.32 -28.24
CA LYS A 114 -59.32 15.21 -28.23
C LYS A 114 -57.91 15.65 -28.64
N LEU A 115 -57.79 16.59 -29.58
CA LEU A 115 -56.50 17.12 -30.00
C LEU A 115 -55.83 17.91 -28.86
N LYS A 116 -56.63 18.70 -28.14
CA LYS A 116 -56.19 19.47 -26.97
C LYS A 116 -55.68 18.55 -25.86
N GLU A 117 -56.43 17.49 -25.55
CA GLU A 117 -56.00 16.47 -24.57
C GLU A 117 -54.65 15.83 -24.97
N MET A 118 -54.48 15.43 -26.23
CA MET A 118 -53.20 14.87 -26.70
C MET A 118 -52.05 15.88 -26.67
N MET A 119 -52.30 17.16 -26.96
CA MET A 119 -51.30 18.22 -26.84
C MET A 119 -50.87 18.41 -25.40
N GLU A 120 -51.83 18.45 -24.48
CA GLU A 120 -51.58 18.58 -23.04
C GLU A 120 -50.83 17.36 -22.48
N GLU A 121 -51.15 16.15 -22.92
CA GLU A 121 -50.37 14.94 -22.58
C GLU A 121 -48.91 15.04 -23.02
N VAL A 122 -48.66 15.52 -24.24
CA VAL A 122 -47.30 15.68 -24.78
C VAL A 122 -46.54 16.76 -24.00
N GLU A 123 -47.18 17.91 -23.76
CA GLU A 123 -46.58 19.02 -23.03
C GLU A 123 -46.25 18.61 -21.58
N ASN A 124 -47.18 17.95 -20.90
CA ASN A 124 -46.97 17.41 -19.56
C ASN A 124 -45.84 16.38 -19.53
N ALA A 125 -45.74 15.49 -20.51
CA ALA A 125 -44.65 14.53 -20.61
C ALA A 125 -43.28 15.21 -20.82
N ILE A 126 -43.22 16.26 -21.63
CA ILE A 126 -42.00 17.04 -21.86
C ILE A 126 -41.59 17.80 -20.59
N ASN A 127 -42.55 18.44 -19.93
CA ASN A 127 -42.29 19.22 -18.71
C ASN A 127 -41.84 18.31 -17.57
N ALA A 128 -42.50 17.16 -17.38
CA ALA A 128 -42.09 16.17 -16.39
C ALA A 128 -40.69 15.63 -16.67
N PHE A 129 -40.35 15.34 -17.93
CA PHE A 129 -39.01 14.92 -18.32
C PHE A 129 -37.96 15.99 -17.98
N LYS A 130 -38.18 17.25 -18.37
CA LYS A 130 -37.27 18.36 -18.07
C LYS A 130 -37.08 18.56 -16.57
N GLU A 131 -38.15 18.48 -15.80
CA GLU A 131 -38.12 18.64 -14.35
C GLU A 131 -37.32 17.53 -13.66
N GLU A 132 -37.57 16.28 -14.05
CA GLU A 132 -36.81 15.12 -13.55
C GLU A 132 -35.32 15.25 -13.87
N GLN A 133 -34.96 15.60 -15.11
CA GLN A 133 -33.57 15.76 -15.51
C GLN A 133 -32.89 16.93 -14.78
N ARG A 134 -33.62 18.02 -14.51
CA ARG A 134 -33.11 19.14 -13.71
C ARG A 134 -32.77 18.68 -12.29
N LYS A 135 -33.68 17.95 -11.63
CA LYS A 135 -33.47 17.45 -10.26
C LYS A 135 -32.26 16.52 -10.17
N ILE A 136 -32.12 15.60 -11.14
CA ILE A 136 -30.96 14.71 -11.21
C ILE A 136 -29.67 15.51 -11.36
N TYR A 137 -29.67 16.50 -12.26
CA TYR A 137 -28.50 17.35 -12.49
C TYR A 137 -28.11 18.17 -11.26
N GLU A 138 -29.08 18.80 -10.58
CA GLU A 138 -28.85 19.54 -9.33
C GLU A 138 -28.28 18.65 -8.22
N GLN A 139 -28.79 17.43 -8.10
CA GLN A 139 -28.27 16.46 -7.12
C GLN A 139 -26.82 16.06 -7.44
N LEU A 140 -26.49 15.81 -8.72
CA LEU A 140 -25.12 15.49 -9.14
C LEU A 140 -24.14 16.65 -8.89
N LEU A 141 -24.56 17.90 -9.12
CA LEU A 141 -23.73 19.07 -8.80
C LEU A 141 -23.40 19.16 -7.30
N LYS A 142 -24.37 18.87 -6.44
CA LYS A 142 -24.17 18.87 -5.00
C LYS A 142 -23.22 17.76 -4.56
N GLU A 143 -23.33 16.58 -5.16
CA GLU A 143 -22.42 15.46 -4.91
C GLU A 143 -20.99 15.77 -5.37
N GLU A 144 -20.85 16.38 -6.56
CA GLU A 144 -19.56 16.84 -7.08
C GLU A 144 -18.90 17.85 -6.13
N GLU A 145 -19.63 18.88 -5.70
CA GLU A 145 -19.12 19.88 -4.74
C GLU A 145 -18.68 19.22 -3.42
N THR A 146 -19.46 18.25 -2.93
CA THR A 146 -19.13 17.52 -1.69
C THR A 146 -17.86 16.71 -1.86
N ALA A 147 -17.73 15.94 -2.95
CA ALA A 147 -16.54 15.14 -3.22
C ALA A 147 -15.28 16.01 -3.40
N ILE A 148 -15.39 17.15 -4.09
CA ILE A 148 -14.28 18.11 -4.25
C ILE A 148 -13.82 18.64 -2.88
N ASN A 149 -14.76 18.99 -2.01
CA ASN A 149 -14.44 19.45 -0.66
C ASN A 149 -13.75 18.37 0.18
N GLU A 150 -14.22 17.12 0.10
CA GLU A 150 -13.59 15.98 0.77
C GLU A 150 -12.16 15.74 0.27
N LEU A 151 -11.94 15.77 -1.05
CA LEU A 151 -10.61 15.66 -1.66
C LEU A 151 -9.69 16.78 -1.20
N SER A 152 -10.15 18.03 -1.15
CA SER A 152 -9.36 19.16 -0.66
C SER A 152 -9.01 19.04 0.83
N ILE A 153 -9.90 18.48 1.66
CA ILE A 153 -9.59 18.17 3.06
C ILE A 153 -8.52 17.08 3.14
N PHE A 154 -8.61 16.05 2.30
CA PHE A 154 -7.66 14.95 2.28
C PHE A 154 -6.28 15.39 1.79
N GLU A 155 -6.22 16.17 0.72
CA GLU A 155 -4.98 16.75 0.18
C GLU A 155 -4.22 17.54 1.24
N ARG A 156 -4.91 18.44 1.97
CA ARG A 156 -4.31 19.18 3.10
C ARG A 156 -3.79 18.29 4.23
N LYS A 157 -4.41 17.12 4.46
CA LYS A 157 -3.90 16.14 5.45
C LYS A 157 -2.62 15.50 4.94
N VAL A 158 -2.57 15.11 3.67
CA VAL A 158 -1.38 14.52 3.04
C VAL A 158 -0.21 15.51 3.06
N GLU A 159 -0.44 16.77 2.70
CA GLU A 159 0.57 17.83 2.80
C GLU A 159 1.13 17.97 4.22
N ARG A 160 0.25 17.94 5.24
CA ARG A 160 0.66 18.01 6.65
C ARG A 160 1.50 16.80 7.06
N TRP A 161 1.16 15.60 6.59
CA TRP A 161 1.97 14.41 6.83
C TRP A 161 3.36 14.51 6.19
N ALA A 162 3.43 15.03 4.96
CA ALA A 162 4.70 15.26 4.27
C ALA A 162 5.59 16.28 5.00
N LEU A 163 4.99 17.31 5.61
CA LEU A 163 5.72 18.29 6.44
C LEU A 163 6.16 17.70 7.81
N GLY A 164 5.34 16.84 8.42
CA GLY A 164 5.59 16.25 9.73
C GLY A 164 6.77 15.26 9.78
N SER A 165 7.08 14.58 8.67
CA SER A 165 8.23 13.67 8.57
C SER A 165 9.58 14.42 8.59
N SER A 166 9.62 15.68 8.15
CA SER A 166 10.83 16.51 8.14
C SER A 166 11.25 17.03 9.53
N THR A 167 10.33 17.08 10.49
CA THR A 167 10.60 17.62 11.84
C THR A 167 11.14 16.54 12.77
N THR A 168 10.76 15.27 12.57
CA THR A 168 11.31 14.13 13.31
C THR A 168 12.76 13.82 12.93
N GLU A 169 13.20 14.21 11.74
CA GLU A 169 14.60 14.11 11.30
C GLU A 169 15.56 15.04 12.08
N LYS A 170 15.06 16.10 12.71
CA LYS A 170 15.88 17.03 13.50
C LYS A 170 16.08 16.60 14.96
N ILE A 171 15.29 15.68 15.48
CA ILE A 171 15.35 15.26 16.90
C ILE A 171 16.30 14.05 17.10
N SER A 172 16.74 13.37 16.03
CA SER A 172 17.65 12.23 16.11
C SER A 172 19.14 12.58 15.93
N LYS A 173 19.53 13.87 15.99
CA LYS A 173 20.94 14.26 16.15
C LYS A 173 21.34 14.23 17.63
N LEU A 174 21.17 13.07 18.27
CA LEU A 174 21.93 12.78 19.48
C LEU A 174 23.40 12.63 19.04
N PRO A 175 24.39 13.19 19.77
CA PRO A 175 25.78 12.90 19.45
C PRO A 175 26.01 11.41 19.71
N SER A 176 25.95 10.63 18.63
CA SER A 176 26.39 9.25 18.61
C SER A 176 27.86 9.28 18.99
N ALA A 177 28.13 8.97 20.26
CA ALA A 177 29.45 8.57 20.71
C ALA A 177 29.83 7.37 19.85
N ARG A 178 30.59 7.63 18.78
CA ARG A 178 31.21 6.59 17.97
C ARG A 178 32.18 5.85 18.88
N VAL A 179 31.69 4.83 19.57
CA VAL A 179 32.56 3.75 20.00
C VAL A 179 32.97 3.07 18.71
N SER A 180 34.19 3.36 18.27
CA SER A 180 34.87 2.69 17.17
C SER A 180 35.06 1.22 17.52
N VAL A 181 34.02 0.41 17.29
CA VAL A 181 34.08 -1.08 17.29
C VAL A 181 34.07 -1.60 15.85
N GLY A 182 34.64 -0.85 14.91
CA GLY A 182 34.54 -1.15 13.46
C GLY A 182 35.86 -1.41 12.75
N LYS A 183 37.00 -1.47 13.44
CA LYS A 183 38.32 -1.66 12.78
C LYS A 183 39.04 -2.95 13.16
N THR A 184 38.47 -3.78 14.02
CA THR A 184 39.12 -5.01 14.51
C THR A 184 38.45 -6.29 14.03
N LEU A 185 37.27 -6.25 13.40
CA LEU A 185 36.61 -7.45 12.86
C LEU A 185 36.74 -7.60 11.33
N GLU A 186 37.15 -6.53 10.62
CA GLU A 186 37.31 -6.52 9.16
C GLU A 186 38.52 -7.34 8.68
N ASN A 187 39.45 -7.70 9.57
CA ASN A 187 40.69 -8.41 9.22
C ASN A 187 40.57 -9.95 9.21
N HIS A 188 39.36 -10.52 9.33
CA HIS A 188 39.17 -11.97 9.53
C HIS A 188 38.08 -12.61 8.67
N LEU A 189 37.46 -11.89 7.74
CA LEU A 189 36.43 -12.43 6.84
C LEU A 189 36.97 -12.48 5.40
N PRO A 190 36.71 -13.57 4.64
CA PRO A 190 37.04 -13.63 3.21
C PRO A 190 36.40 -12.46 2.44
N GLU A 191 37.10 -11.94 1.43
CA GLU A 191 36.65 -10.78 0.62
C GLU A 191 35.27 -11.06 -0.02
N GLU A 192 35.01 -12.33 -0.36
CA GLU A 192 33.76 -12.83 -0.93
C GLU A 192 32.56 -12.65 0.03
N VAL A 193 32.80 -12.81 1.34
CA VAL A 193 31.78 -12.60 2.37
C VAL A 193 31.48 -11.11 2.54
N VAL A 194 32.52 -10.27 2.47
CA VAL A 194 32.40 -8.81 2.57
C VAL A 194 31.72 -8.22 1.34
N GLU A 195 32.02 -8.74 0.14
CA GLU A 195 31.38 -8.34 -1.11
C GLU A 195 29.89 -8.68 -1.10
N PHE A 196 29.52 -9.89 -0.68
CA PHE A 196 28.11 -10.30 -0.56
C PHE A 196 27.33 -9.45 0.46
N GLU A 197 27.91 -9.16 1.62
CA GLU A 197 27.24 -8.34 2.64
C GLU A 197 27.07 -6.88 2.19
N ARG A 198 28.06 -6.33 1.47
CA ARG A 198 27.97 -5.01 0.84
C ARG A 198 26.92 -4.97 -0.27
N PHE A 199 26.78 -6.05 -1.05
CA PHE A 199 25.74 -6.18 -2.05
C PHE A 199 24.36 -6.14 -1.41
N LEU A 200 24.09 -6.97 -0.39
CA LEU A 200 22.80 -6.99 0.31
C LEU A 200 22.44 -5.63 0.92
N GLN A 201 23.42 -4.92 1.50
CA GLN A 201 23.19 -3.59 2.06
C GLN A 201 22.81 -2.55 1.00
N ARG A 202 23.31 -2.69 -0.23
CA ARG A 202 23.04 -1.76 -1.34
C ARG A 202 21.77 -2.10 -2.12
N THR A 203 21.42 -3.38 -2.25
CA THR A 203 20.35 -3.84 -3.14
C THR A 203 19.04 -4.17 -2.41
N GLY A 204 18.89 -3.78 -1.15
CA GLY A 204 17.63 -3.96 -0.42
C GLY A 204 17.47 -5.32 0.26
N GLY A 205 18.59 -5.96 0.64
CA GLY A 205 18.61 -7.16 1.46
C GLY A 205 18.42 -8.46 0.67
N TRP A 206 17.97 -9.50 1.38
CA TRP A 206 17.84 -10.87 0.85
C TRP A 206 16.74 -11.00 -0.22
N GLN A 207 15.86 -10.02 -0.31
CA GLN A 207 14.73 -9.98 -1.24
C GLN A 207 14.88 -8.88 -2.30
N GLY A 208 16.02 -8.20 -2.41
CA GLY A 208 16.23 -7.22 -3.49
C GLY A 208 15.33 -5.97 -3.38
N GLY A 209 14.83 -5.67 -2.18
CA GLY A 209 13.82 -4.63 -1.96
C GLY A 209 12.38 -5.05 -2.28
N TRP A 210 12.13 -6.29 -2.71
CA TRP A 210 10.79 -6.84 -2.87
C TRP A 210 10.24 -7.34 -1.52
N ASP A 211 8.91 -7.35 -1.40
CA ASP A 211 8.26 -7.97 -0.24
C ASP A 211 8.32 -9.52 -0.35
N ASP A 212 8.12 -10.21 0.77
CA ASP A 212 8.20 -11.68 0.79
C ASP A 212 7.17 -12.34 -0.14
N TYR A 213 6.01 -11.73 -0.36
CA TYR A 213 4.97 -12.30 -1.22
C TYR A 213 5.36 -12.20 -2.70
N ASP A 214 5.77 -11.01 -3.15
CA ASP A 214 6.20 -10.73 -4.51
C ASP A 214 7.45 -11.56 -4.83
N HIS A 215 8.41 -11.59 -3.90
CA HIS A 215 9.63 -12.38 -4.06
C HIS A 215 9.33 -13.89 -4.14
N GLN A 216 8.44 -14.43 -3.30
CA GLN A 216 8.07 -15.85 -3.36
C GLN A 216 7.29 -16.22 -4.64
N ASN A 217 6.38 -15.35 -5.11
CA ASN A 217 5.69 -15.57 -6.38
C ASN A 217 6.65 -15.48 -7.57
N PHE A 218 7.56 -14.50 -7.56
CA PHE A 218 8.66 -14.42 -8.52
C PHE A 218 9.49 -15.69 -8.52
N LEU A 219 9.96 -16.17 -7.37
CA LEU A 219 10.74 -17.41 -7.27
C LEU A 219 9.97 -18.62 -7.79
N LYS A 220 8.67 -18.73 -7.49
CA LYS A 220 7.82 -19.82 -7.96
C LYS A 220 7.72 -19.86 -9.49
N VAL A 221 7.54 -18.70 -10.13
CA VAL A 221 7.46 -18.60 -11.59
C VAL A 221 8.85 -18.76 -12.23
N TRP A 222 9.87 -18.14 -11.62
CA TRP A 222 11.25 -18.19 -12.09
C TRP A 222 11.82 -19.61 -12.04
N THR A 223 11.59 -20.36 -10.97
CA THR A 223 12.01 -21.77 -10.84
C THR A 223 11.27 -22.68 -11.82
N LYS A 224 9.99 -22.43 -12.08
CA LYS A 224 9.18 -23.16 -13.07
C LYS A 224 9.75 -23.01 -14.49
N HIS A 225 10.20 -21.81 -14.85
CA HIS A 225 10.70 -21.50 -16.20
C HIS A 225 12.22 -21.50 -16.32
N LYS A 226 12.95 -21.70 -15.22
CA LYS A 226 14.43 -21.59 -15.14
C LYS A 226 14.96 -20.29 -15.75
N GLY A 227 14.28 -19.17 -15.53
CA GLY A 227 14.67 -17.86 -16.05
C GLY A 227 14.54 -17.67 -17.58
N ARG A 228 13.70 -18.46 -18.29
CA ARG A 228 13.44 -18.28 -19.73
C ARG A 228 12.35 -17.24 -20.00
N LEU A 229 12.47 -16.46 -21.08
CA LEU A 229 11.61 -15.33 -21.48
C LEU A 229 10.09 -15.49 -21.25
N SER A 230 9.55 -16.71 -21.29
CA SER A 230 8.13 -17.01 -20.99
C SER A 230 7.70 -16.77 -19.54
N TYR A 231 8.63 -16.52 -18.61
CA TYR A 231 8.31 -16.33 -17.19
C TYR A 231 7.74 -14.96 -16.89
N VAL A 232 8.04 -13.93 -17.70
CA VAL A 232 7.66 -12.54 -17.44
C VAL A 232 6.14 -12.35 -17.57
N ASP A 233 5.55 -12.89 -18.63
CA ASP A 233 4.10 -12.82 -18.86
C ASP A 233 3.33 -13.57 -17.77
N GLU A 234 3.82 -14.74 -17.35
CA GLU A 234 3.22 -15.49 -16.24
C GLU A 234 3.42 -14.78 -14.90
N ALA A 235 4.56 -14.13 -14.67
CA ALA A 235 4.83 -13.41 -13.43
C ALA A 235 3.93 -12.18 -13.26
N LEU A 236 3.59 -11.49 -14.35
CA LEU A 236 2.65 -10.36 -14.34
C LEU A 236 1.24 -10.75 -13.87
N GLU A 237 0.81 -11.99 -14.09
CA GLU A 237 -0.49 -12.49 -13.62
C GLU A 237 -0.55 -12.60 -12.08
N TYR A 238 0.58 -12.84 -11.42
CA TYR A 238 0.65 -13.03 -9.96
C TYR A 238 1.18 -11.78 -9.21
N LEU A 239 1.89 -10.89 -9.91
CA LEU A 239 2.51 -9.70 -9.35
C LEU A 239 1.69 -8.45 -9.71
N CYS A 240 0.50 -8.33 -9.11
CA CYS A 240 -0.39 -7.20 -9.35
C CYS A 240 0.30 -5.87 -9.03
N GLY A 241 0.33 -4.96 -10.00
CA GLY A 241 0.93 -3.63 -9.85
C GLY A 241 2.44 -3.56 -10.13
N ARG A 242 3.08 -4.67 -10.55
CA ARG A 242 4.45 -4.67 -11.07
C ARG A 242 4.45 -4.53 -12.58
N THR A 243 5.42 -3.80 -13.09
CA THR A 243 5.67 -3.66 -14.51
C THR A 243 6.57 -4.79 -15.01
N LYS A 244 6.64 -4.94 -16.34
CA LYS A 244 7.57 -5.86 -16.96
C LYS A 244 9.01 -5.50 -16.62
N GLU A 245 9.31 -4.21 -16.61
CA GLU A 245 10.61 -3.64 -16.30
C GLU A 245 11.02 -3.99 -14.85
N ASP A 246 10.10 -3.89 -13.89
CA ASP A 246 10.36 -4.28 -12.49
C ASP A 246 10.79 -5.75 -12.37
N ILE A 247 10.11 -6.64 -13.11
CA ILE A 247 10.37 -8.09 -13.10
C ILE A 247 11.75 -8.39 -13.71
N GLU A 248 12.09 -7.73 -14.82
CA GLU A 248 13.39 -7.90 -15.49
C GLU A 248 14.56 -7.34 -14.65
N GLU A 249 14.37 -6.22 -13.97
CA GLU A 249 15.37 -5.68 -13.04
C GLU A 249 15.60 -6.61 -11.85
N HIS A 250 14.52 -7.17 -11.31
CA HIS A 250 14.60 -8.12 -10.20
C HIS A 250 15.24 -9.45 -10.59
N ASP A 251 15.03 -9.92 -11.81
CA ASP A 251 15.73 -11.11 -12.33
C ASP A 251 17.24 -10.89 -12.49
N LYS A 252 17.66 -9.72 -13.01
CA LYS A 252 19.09 -9.35 -13.06
C LYS A 252 19.70 -9.35 -11.66
N TRP A 253 19.01 -8.73 -10.69
CA TRP A 253 19.44 -8.75 -9.30
C TRP A 253 19.51 -10.18 -8.75
N TYR A 254 18.51 -11.02 -9.01
CA TYR A 254 18.45 -12.38 -8.47
C TYR A 254 19.56 -13.27 -9.05
N GLN A 255 19.89 -13.10 -10.32
CA GLN A 255 21.03 -13.79 -10.94
C GLN A 255 22.37 -13.39 -10.31
N GLU A 256 22.57 -12.09 -10.05
CA GLU A 256 23.76 -11.59 -9.37
C GLU A 256 23.83 -12.07 -7.91
N PHE A 257 22.68 -12.06 -7.21
CA PHE A 257 22.54 -12.62 -5.87
C PHE A 257 22.96 -14.10 -5.83
N LEU A 258 22.51 -14.93 -6.78
CA LEU A 258 22.86 -16.35 -6.84
C LEU A 258 24.38 -16.56 -7.04
N ILE A 259 25.01 -15.77 -7.91
CA ILE A 259 26.46 -15.85 -8.17
C ILE A 259 27.24 -15.51 -6.90
N LEU A 260 26.90 -14.40 -6.25
CA LEU A 260 27.61 -13.96 -5.04
C LEU A 260 27.33 -14.88 -3.84
N HIS A 261 26.11 -15.40 -3.73
CA HIS A 261 25.75 -16.36 -2.69
C HIS A 261 26.49 -17.70 -2.85
N GLU A 262 26.78 -18.13 -4.09
CA GLU A 262 27.58 -19.34 -4.33
C GLU A 262 29.07 -19.10 -4.05
N ARG A 263 29.63 -17.96 -4.47
CA ARG A 263 31.03 -17.58 -4.17
C ARG A 263 31.30 -17.44 -2.67
N LYS A 264 30.29 -17.06 -1.88
CA LYS A 264 30.39 -17.03 -0.42
C LYS A 264 30.59 -18.42 0.22
N LYS A 265 30.19 -19.50 -0.45
CA LYS A 265 30.29 -20.88 0.07
C LYS A 265 31.61 -21.56 -0.24
N GLU A 266 32.36 -21.07 -1.22
CA GLU A 266 33.72 -21.53 -1.58
C GLU A 266 34.76 -20.99 -0.59
#